data_AF-A0AAE0LE38-F1
#
_entry.id   AF-A0AAE0LE38-F1
#
_cell.length_a   1.000
_cell.length_b   1.000
_cell.length_c   1.000
_cell.angle_alpha   90.00
_cell.angle_beta   90.00
_cell.angle_gamma   90.00
#
_symmetry.space_group_name_H-M   'P 1'
#
loop_
_entity.id
_entity.type
_entity.pdbx_description
1 polymer ?
#
loop_
_entity_poly.entity_id
_entity_poly.type
_entity_poly.pdbx_seq_one_letter_code
_entity_poly.pdbx_strand_id
1 'polypeptide(L)'
;MQEGRCALATSFATFKFLVIYGLCFSVMKLISFRFGIVLPMMDYLMFDGVAIVVLSMTMTLSQPNLHLGAMRPTSSLLGSSTIASVLGMMAVNWSFLAGIIAWMRVHDDYVEWPSEYAEMTDWWTLGDNWESTVLYVTVFLQFITSSVIFSFGSAYRRTVTSNWPLLASWGALFALTSSAFLMDDSAFTQIWHMASHQYNDEEPTNKVWRSYQDAGPDRDALLDDEEVLPIMMYV
;
A
#
# COMPACT_ATOMS: atom_id res chain seq x y z
N MET A 1 2.51 26.73 -27.56
CA MET A 1 1.26 26.65 -26.75
C MET A 1 0.83 25.21 -26.43
N GLN A 2 1.10 24.23 -27.30
CA GLN A 2 0.81 22.80 -27.06
C GLN A 2 1.50 22.27 -25.80
N GLU A 3 2.82 22.46 -25.71
CA GLU A 3 3.64 21.98 -24.59
C GLU A 3 3.17 22.52 -23.24
N GLY A 4 2.84 23.81 -23.13
CA GLY A 4 2.38 24.40 -21.87
C GLY A 4 1.05 23.81 -21.37
N ARG A 5 0.13 23.46 -22.28
CA ARG A 5 -1.15 22.81 -21.91
C ARG A 5 -0.95 21.35 -21.52
N CYS A 6 -0.03 20.65 -22.20
CA CYS A 6 0.38 19.30 -21.84
C CYS A 6 1.04 19.28 -20.45
N ALA A 7 2.06 20.12 -20.24
CA ALA A 7 2.76 20.24 -18.97
C ALA A 7 1.80 20.52 -17.81
N LEU A 8 0.86 21.47 -17.99
CA LEU A 8 -0.15 21.78 -16.97
C LEU A 8 -1.07 20.57 -16.67
N ALA A 9 -1.55 19.86 -17.70
CA ALA A 9 -2.38 18.68 -17.52
C ALA A 9 -1.63 17.53 -16.82
N THR A 10 -0.34 17.37 -17.14
CA THR A 10 0.54 16.39 -16.50
C THR A 10 0.78 16.74 -15.04
N SER A 11 1.06 18.01 -14.71
CA SER A 11 1.19 18.46 -13.32
C SER A 11 -0.06 18.22 -12.49
N PHE A 12 -1.26 18.44 -13.06
CA PHE A 12 -2.51 18.10 -12.35
C PHE A 12 -2.68 16.60 -12.12
N ALA A 13 -2.26 15.77 -13.06
CA ALA A 13 -2.31 14.32 -12.89
C ALA A 13 -1.33 13.82 -11.83
N THR A 14 -0.08 14.31 -11.85
CA THR A 14 0.90 14.00 -10.82
C THR A 14 0.44 14.51 -9.46
N PHE A 15 -0.19 15.68 -9.38
CA PHE A 15 -0.79 16.18 -8.14
C PHE A 15 -1.87 15.22 -7.60
N LYS A 16 -2.81 14.75 -8.44
CA LYS A 16 -3.83 13.77 -8.02
C LYS A 16 -3.19 12.48 -7.50
N PHE A 17 -2.14 12.01 -8.15
CA PHE A 17 -1.40 10.82 -7.74
C PHE A 17 -0.75 11.00 -6.36
N LEU A 18 -0.09 12.13 -6.10
CA LEU A 18 0.51 12.44 -4.80
C LEU A 18 -0.55 12.57 -3.69
N VAL A 19 -1.71 13.14 -3.99
CA VAL A 19 -2.82 13.21 -3.02
C VAL A 19 -3.34 11.82 -2.70
N ILE A 20 -3.57 10.95 -3.71
CA ILE A 20 -4.02 9.57 -3.47
C ILE A 20 -2.99 8.76 -2.69
N TYR A 21 -1.69 8.95 -2.96
CA TYR A 21 -0.64 8.33 -2.17
C TYR A 21 -0.80 8.64 -0.68
N GLY A 22 -0.83 9.91 -0.28
CA GLY A 22 -0.93 10.28 1.14
C GLY A 22 -2.23 9.81 1.78
N LEU A 23 -3.32 9.83 1.02
CA LEU A 23 -4.63 9.37 1.44
C LEU A 23 -4.69 7.84 1.66
N CYS A 24 -4.21 7.04 0.71
CA CYS A 24 -4.14 5.58 0.84
C CYS A 24 -3.16 5.17 1.95
N PHE A 25 -2.00 5.82 2.03
CA PHE A 25 -1.00 5.55 3.06
C PHE A 25 -1.51 5.87 4.47
N SER A 26 -2.25 6.98 4.64
CA SER A 26 -2.88 7.33 5.92
C SER A 26 -3.86 6.26 6.38
N VAL A 27 -4.68 5.73 5.46
CA VAL A 27 -5.69 4.71 5.77
C VAL A 27 -5.04 3.39 6.10
N MET A 28 -4.02 3.00 5.34
CA MET A 28 -3.20 1.84 5.64
C MET A 28 -2.64 1.94 7.06
N LYS A 29 -2.06 3.08 7.46
CA LYS A 29 -1.52 3.28 8.81
C LYS A 29 -2.59 3.23 9.91
N LEU A 30 -3.79 3.75 9.65
CA LEU A 30 -4.91 3.64 10.60
C LEU A 30 -5.32 2.17 10.80
N ILE A 31 -5.35 1.38 9.73
CA ILE A 31 -5.66 -0.05 9.81
C ILE A 31 -4.54 -0.80 10.51
N SER A 32 -3.27 -0.51 10.20
CA SER A 32 -2.12 -1.09 10.91
C SER A 32 -2.18 -0.82 12.41
N PHE A 33 -2.56 0.41 12.82
CA PHE A 33 -2.75 0.75 14.22
C PHE A 33 -3.88 -0.07 14.86
N ARG A 34 -4.99 -0.29 14.16
CA ARG A 34 -6.10 -1.12 14.65
C ARG A 34 -5.70 -2.58 14.87
N PHE A 35 -4.78 -3.12 14.08
CA PHE A 35 -4.28 -4.49 14.24
C PHE A 35 -3.02 -4.58 15.13
N GLY A 36 -2.47 -3.44 15.58
CA GLY A 36 -1.22 -3.44 16.35
C GLY A 36 -0.01 -3.94 15.55
N ILE A 37 0.00 -3.74 14.23
CA ILE A 37 1.07 -4.19 13.33
C ILE A 37 1.87 -3.02 12.77
N VAL A 38 3.08 -3.31 12.28
CA VAL A 38 3.94 -2.36 11.57
C VAL A 38 4.42 -3.01 10.29
N LEU A 39 4.35 -2.29 9.17
CA LEU A 39 4.88 -2.83 7.91
C LEU A 39 6.41 -3.02 7.99
N PRO A 40 6.95 -4.08 7.37
CA PRO A 40 8.37 -4.28 7.18
C PRO A 40 9.10 -3.08 6.54
N MET A 41 10.41 -2.96 6.79
CA MET A 41 11.22 -1.86 6.28
C MET A 41 11.26 -1.81 4.74
N MET A 42 11.30 -2.97 4.08
CA MET A 42 11.32 -3.05 2.62
C MET A 42 10.05 -2.46 2.00
N ASP A 43 8.90 -2.65 2.64
CA ASP A 43 7.62 -2.11 2.17
C ASP A 43 7.63 -0.58 2.18
N TYR A 44 8.09 0.03 3.28
CA TYR A 44 8.23 1.48 3.38
C TYR A 44 9.21 2.03 2.34
N LEU A 45 10.35 1.36 2.14
CA LEU A 45 11.33 1.73 1.11
C LEU A 45 10.69 1.68 -0.29
N MET A 46 9.82 0.70 -0.53
CA MET A 46 9.18 0.54 -1.82
C MET A 46 8.11 1.59 -2.08
N PHE A 47 7.32 1.98 -1.08
CA PHE A 47 6.40 3.10 -1.20
C PHE A 47 7.14 4.43 -1.44
N ASP A 48 8.04 4.78 -0.52
CA ASP A 48 8.55 6.15 -0.38
C ASP A 48 9.89 6.37 -1.10
N GLY A 49 10.72 5.34 -1.17
CA GLY A 49 12.02 5.40 -1.83
C GLY A 49 11.96 5.13 -3.33
N VAL A 50 11.14 4.16 -3.74
CA VAL A 50 11.13 3.66 -5.13
C VAL A 50 9.88 4.11 -5.88
N ALA A 51 8.69 3.64 -5.48
CA ALA A 51 7.49 3.74 -6.29
C ALA A 51 7.04 5.20 -6.49
N ILE A 52 6.96 6.00 -5.42
CA ILE A 52 6.56 7.40 -5.55
C ILE A 52 7.54 8.19 -6.42
N VAL A 53 8.84 7.99 -6.25
CA VAL A 53 9.89 8.70 -7.00
C VAL A 53 9.85 8.32 -8.48
N VAL A 54 9.92 7.02 -8.77
CA VAL A 54 9.98 6.52 -10.15
C VAL A 54 8.69 6.80 -10.90
N LEU A 55 7.52 6.57 -10.30
CA LEU A 55 6.23 6.78 -10.96
C LEU A 55 5.96 8.28 -11.15
N SER A 56 6.22 9.13 -10.14
CA SER A 56 6.02 10.57 -10.31
C SER A 56 6.93 11.14 -11.39
N MET A 57 8.19 10.73 -11.47
CA MET A 57 9.11 11.13 -12.54
C MET A 57 8.62 10.64 -13.91
N THR A 58 8.30 9.36 -14.06
CA THR A 58 7.88 8.79 -15.36
C THR A 58 6.52 9.33 -15.83
N MET A 59 5.62 9.72 -14.92
CA MET A 59 4.38 10.43 -15.26
C MET A 59 4.67 11.79 -15.94
N THR A 60 5.72 12.51 -15.52
CA THR A 60 6.07 13.81 -16.12
C THR A 60 6.57 13.72 -17.56
N LEU A 61 7.04 12.55 -18.01
CA LEU A 61 7.54 12.32 -19.38
C LEU A 61 6.42 12.15 -20.43
N SER A 62 5.18 12.45 -20.07
CA SER A 62 4.03 12.35 -20.97
C SER A 62 4.10 13.36 -22.11
N GLN A 63 4.03 12.86 -23.35
CA GLN A 63 4.14 13.68 -24.55
C GLN A 63 2.84 14.44 -24.89
N PRO A 64 2.94 15.64 -25.51
CA PRO A 64 1.78 16.41 -25.95
C PRO A 64 1.02 15.71 -27.08
N ASN A 65 -0.30 15.92 -27.10
CA ASN A 65 -1.13 15.43 -28.21
C ASN A 65 -0.87 16.26 -29.49
N LEU A 66 -0.86 15.58 -30.64
CA LEU A 66 -0.63 16.21 -31.96
C LEU A 66 -1.75 17.20 -32.34
N HIS A 67 -2.98 16.89 -31.92
CA HIS A 67 -4.14 17.75 -32.11
C HIS A 67 -4.68 18.17 -30.74
N LEU A 68 -4.72 19.48 -30.48
CA LEU A 68 -5.26 20.02 -29.23
C LEU A 68 -6.78 20.10 -29.29
N GLY A 69 -7.45 19.63 -28.25
CA GLY A 69 -8.86 19.98 -28.03
C GLY A 69 -9.06 21.49 -27.85
N ALA A 70 -10.22 22.00 -28.26
CA ALA A 70 -10.58 23.42 -28.13
C ALA A 70 -10.80 23.87 -26.65
N MET A 71 -10.97 22.93 -25.73
CA MET A 71 -11.28 23.19 -24.31
C MET A 71 -10.07 23.73 -23.54
N ARG A 72 -10.25 24.69 -22.63
CA ARG A 72 -9.15 25.16 -21.77
C ARG A 72 -8.91 24.15 -20.64
N PRO A 73 -7.64 23.86 -20.26
CA PRO A 73 -7.36 23.04 -19.08
C PRO A 73 -7.98 23.68 -17.83
N THR A 74 -8.38 22.86 -16.86
CA THR A 74 -8.91 23.34 -15.58
C THR A 74 -7.90 24.29 -14.93
N SER A 75 -8.33 25.48 -14.54
CA SER A 75 -7.46 26.51 -13.95
C SER A 75 -7.27 26.34 -12.43
N SER A 76 -8.13 25.56 -11.77
CA SER A 76 -8.10 25.33 -10.32
C SER A 76 -7.48 23.97 -9.98
N LEU A 77 -6.49 23.99 -9.08
CA LEU A 77 -5.83 22.81 -8.52
C LEU A 77 -6.82 21.92 -7.76
N LEU A 78 -7.71 22.52 -6.98
CA LEU A 78 -8.79 21.87 -6.24
C LEU A 78 -10.15 22.10 -6.92
N GLY A 79 -10.19 22.01 -8.25
CA GLY A 79 -11.45 22.02 -8.98
C GLY A 79 -12.36 20.86 -8.57
N SER A 80 -13.68 21.04 -8.66
CA SER A 80 -14.67 20.01 -8.33
C SER A 80 -14.42 18.69 -9.07
N SER A 81 -13.99 18.76 -10.34
CA SER A 81 -13.60 17.59 -11.14
C SER A 81 -12.37 16.86 -10.57
N THR A 82 -11.37 17.59 -10.07
CA THR A 82 -10.17 16.99 -9.45
C THR A 82 -10.54 16.29 -8.16
N ILE A 83 -11.32 16.95 -7.30
CA ILE A 83 -11.77 16.40 -6.02
C ILE A 83 -12.63 15.16 -6.25
N ALA A 84 -13.62 15.22 -7.14
CA ALA A 84 -14.48 14.08 -7.46
C ALA A 84 -13.66 12.90 -8.01
N SER A 85 -12.65 13.17 -8.84
CA SER A 85 -11.74 12.15 -9.38
C SER A 85 -10.89 11.47 -8.30
N VAL A 86 -10.38 12.22 -7.33
CA VAL A 86 -9.60 11.68 -6.19
C VAL A 86 -10.51 10.91 -5.24
N LEU A 87 -11.66 11.47 -4.86
CA LEU A 87 -12.61 10.81 -3.96
C LEU A 87 -13.19 9.53 -4.57
N GLY A 88 -13.47 9.52 -5.88
CA GLY A 88 -13.91 8.32 -6.58
C GLY A 88 -12.85 7.22 -6.55
N MET A 89 -11.59 7.56 -6.82
CA MET A 89 -10.48 6.60 -6.72
C MET A 89 -10.31 6.07 -5.29
N MET A 90 -10.40 6.97 -4.31
CA MET A 90 -10.31 6.64 -2.90
C MET A 90 -11.40 5.64 -2.48
N ALA A 91 -12.65 5.88 -2.88
CA ALA A 91 -13.77 5.00 -2.57
C ALA A 91 -13.58 3.59 -3.15
N VAL A 92 -13.06 3.50 -4.38
CA VAL A 92 -12.74 2.20 -5.01
C VAL A 92 -11.64 1.47 -4.23
N ASN A 93 -10.54 2.16 -3.89
CA ASN A 93 -9.45 1.57 -3.13
C ASN A 93 -9.90 1.10 -1.74
N TRP A 94 -10.69 1.91 -1.03
CA TRP A 94 -11.21 1.56 0.29
C TRP A 94 -12.18 0.40 0.27
N SER A 95 -13.11 0.37 -0.69
CA SER A 95 -14.08 -0.73 -0.79
C SER A 95 -13.38 -2.05 -1.10
N PHE A 96 -12.38 -2.04 -1.98
CA PHE A 96 -11.57 -3.22 -2.26
C PHE A 96 -10.75 -3.66 -1.04
N LEU A 97 -10.13 -2.70 -0.33
CA LEU A 97 -9.35 -2.98 0.89
C LEU A 97 -10.22 -3.55 2.02
N ALA A 98 -11.43 -3.02 2.21
CA ALA A 98 -12.37 -3.56 3.17
C ALA A 98 -12.79 -4.99 2.80
N GLY A 99 -13.02 -5.25 1.51
CA GLY A 99 -13.35 -6.57 0.99
C GLY A 99 -12.25 -7.60 1.22
N ILE A 100 -10.99 -7.25 0.94
CA ILE A 100 -9.86 -8.18 1.12
C ILE A 100 -9.61 -8.50 2.60
N ILE A 101 -9.71 -7.50 3.49
CA ILE A 101 -9.57 -7.72 4.94
C ILE A 101 -10.70 -8.60 5.47
N ALA A 102 -11.93 -8.37 5.02
CA ALA A 102 -13.06 -9.23 5.39
C ALA A 102 -12.86 -10.66 4.89
N TRP A 103 -12.30 -10.84 3.69
CA TRP A 103 -12.02 -12.17 3.15
C TRP A 103 -10.90 -12.89 3.91
N MET A 104 -9.81 -12.20 4.22
CA MET A 104 -8.70 -12.71 5.03
C MET A 104 -9.20 -13.26 6.38
N ARG A 105 -10.08 -12.52 7.07
CA ARG A 105 -10.62 -12.91 8.38
C ARG A 105 -11.51 -14.14 8.38
N VAL A 106 -12.05 -14.53 7.24
CA VAL A 106 -12.93 -15.72 7.10
C VAL A 106 -12.14 -16.94 6.63
N HIS A 107 -10.87 -16.79 6.31
CA HIS A 107 -10.04 -17.89 5.85
C HIS A 107 -9.73 -18.87 6.99
N ASP A 108 -9.83 -20.17 6.74
CA ASP A 108 -9.73 -21.21 7.79
C ASP A 108 -8.34 -21.24 8.46
N ASP A 109 -7.29 -20.90 7.72
CA ASP A 109 -5.90 -20.90 8.20
C ASP A 109 -5.46 -19.56 8.82
N TYR A 110 -6.36 -18.56 8.84
CA TYR A 110 -6.02 -17.24 9.36
C TYR A 110 -6.01 -17.24 10.90
N VAL A 111 -4.87 -16.81 11.45
CA VAL A 111 -4.69 -16.54 12.87
C VAL A 111 -4.45 -15.04 13.04
N GLU A 112 -5.29 -14.38 13.84
CA GLU A 112 -5.16 -12.95 14.12
C GLU A 112 -3.84 -12.67 14.85
N TRP A 113 -3.12 -11.63 14.40
CA TRP A 113 -1.88 -11.21 15.04
C TRP A 113 -2.10 -10.86 16.52
N PRO A 114 -1.38 -11.52 17.46
CA PRO A 114 -1.61 -11.35 18.88
C PRO A 114 -0.80 -10.14 19.38
N SER A 115 -1.26 -8.95 19.03
CA SER A 115 -0.56 -7.67 19.29
C SER A 115 -0.33 -7.37 20.77
N GLU A 116 -1.07 -8.04 21.66
CA GLU A 116 -0.93 -7.88 23.11
C GLU A 116 0.46 -8.32 23.58
N TYR A 117 1.00 -9.46 23.12
CA TYR A 117 2.33 -9.95 23.51
C TYR A 117 3.50 -9.17 22.90
N ALA A 118 3.24 -8.07 22.18
CA ALA A 118 4.27 -7.28 21.55
C ALA A 118 4.83 -6.22 22.52
N GLU A 119 6.14 -6.28 22.75
CA GLU A 119 6.86 -5.26 23.51
C GLU A 119 7.14 -4.02 22.64
N MET A 120 7.01 -2.81 23.21
CA MET A 120 7.31 -1.56 22.50
C MET A 120 8.73 -1.47 21.96
N THR A 121 9.68 -2.09 22.65
CA THR A 121 11.11 -2.02 22.31
C THR A 121 11.42 -2.79 21.04
N ASP A 122 10.67 -3.86 20.75
CA ASP A 122 10.91 -4.79 19.64
C ASP A 122 9.97 -4.54 18.45
N TRP A 123 9.73 -3.27 18.12
CA TRP A 123 8.78 -2.84 17.06
C TRP A 123 9.02 -3.48 15.68
N TRP A 124 10.25 -3.91 15.38
CA TRP A 124 10.58 -4.57 14.11
C TRP A 124 9.97 -5.97 13.97
N THR A 125 9.52 -6.57 15.08
CA THR A 125 8.86 -7.90 15.09
C THR A 125 7.38 -7.82 14.71
N LEU A 126 6.79 -6.63 14.67
CA LEU A 126 5.35 -6.42 14.39
C LEU A 126 4.99 -6.54 12.90
N GLY A 127 5.95 -6.94 12.05
CA GLY A 127 5.75 -7.12 10.61
C GLY A 127 5.54 -8.55 10.16
N ASP A 128 5.79 -9.54 11.02
CA ASP A 128 5.80 -10.98 10.68
C ASP A 128 4.40 -11.59 10.76
N ASN A 129 3.47 -11.05 9.96
CA ASN A 129 2.06 -11.41 10.01
C ASN A 129 1.36 -11.37 8.64
N TRP A 130 0.15 -11.92 8.62
CA TRP A 130 -0.68 -12.00 7.42
C TRP A 130 -1.22 -10.61 7.04
N GLU A 131 -1.59 -9.83 8.06
CA GLU A 131 -2.18 -8.51 7.94
C GLU A 131 -1.22 -7.54 7.25
N SER A 132 0.07 -7.54 7.62
CA SER A 132 1.10 -6.69 7.01
C SER A 132 1.23 -6.99 5.52
N THR A 133 1.33 -8.27 5.17
CA THR A 133 1.45 -8.76 3.79
C THR A 133 0.23 -8.37 2.96
N VAL A 134 -0.98 -8.63 3.46
CA VAL A 134 -2.24 -8.32 2.76
C VAL A 134 -2.40 -6.81 2.58
N LEU A 135 -2.10 -6.01 3.61
CA LEU A 135 -2.13 -4.55 3.51
C LEU A 135 -1.12 -4.04 2.50
N TYR A 136 0.13 -4.51 2.58
CA TYR A 136 1.19 -4.09 1.67
C TYR A 136 0.81 -4.39 0.22
N VAL A 137 0.53 -5.65 -0.12
CA VAL A 137 0.24 -6.07 -1.49
C VAL A 137 -0.96 -5.33 -2.04
N THR A 138 -2.04 -5.22 -1.25
CA THR A 138 -3.27 -4.55 -1.70
C THR A 138 -3.05 -3.07 -1.94
N VAL A 139 -2.55 -2.35 -0.93
CA VAL A 139 -2.41 -0.88 -1.00
C VAL A 139 -1.33 -0.48 -1.99
N PHE A 140 -0.23 -1.24 -2.07
CA PHE A 140 0.86 -0.97 -3.01
C PHE A 140 0.40 -1.15 -4.46
N LEU A 141 -0.32 -2.23 -4.78
CA LEU A 141 -0.87 -2.45 -6.13
C LEU A 141 -1.90 -1.38 -6.51
N GLN A 142 -2.77 -0.98 -5.58
CA GLN A 142 -3.71 0.14 -5.78
C GLN A 142 -2.98 1.46 -6.05
N PHE A 143 -1.93 1.74 -5.28
CA PHE A 143 -1.11 2.93 -5.41
C PHE A 143 -0.42 3.00 -6.77
N ILE A 144 0.33 1.98 -7.16
CA ILE A 144 1.04 1.99 -8.45
C ILE A 144 0.06 2.05 -9.62
N THR A 145 -1.09 1.39 -9.53
CA THR A 145 -2.13 1.39 -10.57
C THR A 145 -2.78 2.76 -10.71
N SER A 146 -2.92 3.50 -9.60
CA SER A 146 -3.44 4.88 -9.62
C SER A 146 -2.56 5.81 -10.48
N SER A 147 -1.25 5.56 -10.58
CA SER A 147 -0.35 6.34 -11.45
C SER A 147 -0.73 6.23 -12.94
N VAL A 148 -1.11 5.03 -13.38
CA VAL A 148 -1.55 4.74 -14.76
C VAL A 148 -2.93 5.33 -14.99
N ILE A 149 -3.85 5.15 -14.04
CA ILE A 149 -5.22 5.63 -14.17
C ILE A 149 -5.28 7.16 -14.28
N PHE A 150 -4.55 7.88 -13.40
CA PHE A 150 -4.48 9.33 -13.50
C PHE A 150 -3.70 9.83 -14.69
N SER A 151 -2.93 8.97 -15.35
CA SER A 151 -2.22 9.25 -16.60
C SER A 151 -3.02 8.90 -17.86
N PHE A 152 -4.22 8.33 -17.74
CA PHE A 152 -5.05 8.04 -18.91
C PHE A 152 -5.32 9.29 -19.75
N GLY A 153 -5.24 9.13 -21.08
CA GLY A 153 -5.13 10.21 -22.04
C GLY A 153 -6.20 11.29 -21.84
N SER A 154 -5.74 12.54 -21.68
CA SER A 154 -6.63 13.71 -21.64
C SER A 154 -6.57 14.42 -23.00
N ALA A 155 -7.50 15.33 -23.28
CA ALA A 155 -7.55 16.12 -24.51
C ALA A 155 -6.24 16.91 -24.84
N TYR A 156 -5.28 16.96 -23.90
CA TYR A 156 -4.04 17.73 -24.00
C TYR A 156 -2.77 16.87 -24.06
N ARG A 157 -2.84 15.56 -23.77
CA ARG A 157 -1.67 14.63 -23.74
C ARG A 157 -1.93 13.37 -24.56
N ARG A 158 -0.87 12.70 -25.03
CA ARG A 158 -1.00 11.38 -25.67
C ARG A 158 -1.53 10.34 -24.67
N THR A 159 -2.04 9.23 -25.20
CA THR A 159 -2.51 8.11 -24.38
C THR A 159 -1.38 7.56 -23.51
N VAL A 160 -1.73 6.97 -22.37
CA VAL A 160 -0.75 6.38 -21.45
C VAL A 160 0.07 5.27 -22.11
N THR A 161 -0.50 4.61 -23.12
CA THR A 161 0.18 3.59 -23.95
C THR A 161 1.37 4.11 -24.73
N SER A 162 1.45 5.42 -24.96
CA SER A 162 2.61 6.05 -25.59
C SER A 162 3.73 6.36 -24.59
N ASN A 163 3.44 6.37 -23.28
CA ASN A 163 4.42 6.63 -22.23
C ASN A 163 5.04 5.30 -21.77
N TRP A 164 5.97 4.80 -22.59
CA TRP A 164 6.70 3.56 -22.30
C TRP A 164 7.46 3.57 -20.96
N PRO A 165 8.15 4.66 -20.56
CA PRO A 165 8.80 4.70 -19.25
C PRO A 165 7.85 4.45 -18.08
N LEU A 166 6.64 5.04 -18.12
CA LEU A 166 5.62 4.83 -17.07
C LEU A 166 5.07 3.40 -17.09
N LEU A 167 4.79 2.83 -18.26
CA LEU A 167 4.28 1.46 -18.35
C LEU A 167 5.34 0.43 -17.96
N ALA A 168 6.60 0.66 -18.31
CA ALA A 168 7.71 -0.21 -17.93
C ALA A 168 7.96 -0.16 -16.42
N SER A 169 7.97 1.02 -15.82
CA SER A 169 8.14 1.15 -14.36
C SER A 169 6.96 0.57 -13.59
N TRP A 170 5.73 0.86 -14.00
CA TRP A 170 4.53 0.26 -13.42
C TRP A 170 4.52 -1.26 -13.56
N GLY A 171 4.80 -1.79 -14.75
CA GLY A 171 4.83 -3.23 -15.02
C GLY A 171 5.92 -3.95 -14.22
N ALA A 172 7.10 -3.34 -14.08
CA ALA A 172 8.18 -3.89 -13.27
C ALA A 172 7.80 -3.95 -11.78
N LEU A 173 7.22 -2.87 -11.22
CA LEU A 173 6.76 -2.84 -9.84
C LEU A 173 5.61 -3.82 -9.59
N PHE A 174 4.66 -3.89 -10.51
CA PHE A 174 3.54 -4.83 -10.44
C PHE A 174 4.03 -6.27 -10.47
N ALA A 175 4.94 -6.61 -11.38
CA ALA A 175 5.52 -7.94 -11.49
C ALA A 175 6.34 -8.29 -10.23
N LEU A 176 7.14 -7.36 -9.71
CA LEU A 176 7.93 -7.56 -8.50
C LEU A 176 7.03 -7.87 -7.29
N THR A 177 6.04 -7.03 -7.01
CA THR A 177 5.12 -7.25 -5.87
C THR A 177 4.28 -8.51 -6.07
N SER A 178 3.81 -8.78 -7.29
CA SER A 178 3.07 -10.02 -7.57
C SER A 178 3.95 -11.26 -7.40
N SER A 179 5.23 -11.20 -7.80
CA SER A 179 6.17 -12.28 -7.55
C SER A 179 6.46 -12.46 -6.07
N ALA A 180 6.65 -11.37 -5.31
CA ALA A 180 6.87 -11.45 -3.86
C ALA A 180 5.68 -12.12 -3.13
N PHE A 181 4.46 -11.89 -3.61
CA PHE A 181 3.26 -12.48 -3.04
C PHE A 181 3.01 -13.95 -3.47
N LEU A 182 3.31 -14.29 -4.73
CA LEU A 182 3.03 -15.61 -5.29
C LEU A 182 4.19 -16.61 -5.14
N MET A 183 5.39 -16.16 -4.78
CA MET A 183 6.52 -17.04 -4.53
C MET A 183 6.31 -17.80 -3.22
N ASP A 184 6.67 -19.08 -3.24
CA ASP A 184 6.80 -19.89 -2.03
C ASP A 184 7.91 -19.36 -1.12
N ASP A 185 8.03 -19.94 0.08
CA ASP A 185 9.05 -19.56 1.04
C ASP A 185 10.47 -19.60 0.43
N SER A 186 11.13 -18.46 0.47
CA SER A 186 12.46 -18.25 -0.09
C SER A 186 13.15 -17.10 0.63
N ALA A 187 14.48 -17.01 0.52
CA ALA A 187 15.22 -15.89 1.11
C ALA A 187 14.71 -14.51 0.65
N PHE A 188 14.16 -14.43 -0.57
CA PHE A 188 13.57 -13.18 -1.08
C PHE A 188 12.28 -12.82 -0.33
N THR A 189 11.36 -13.75 -0.15
CA THR A 189 10.09 -13.51 0.55
C THR A 189 10.31 -13.27 2.04
N GLN A 190 11.32 -13.90 2.65
CA GLN A 190 11.74 -13.65 4.03
C GLN A 190 12.33 -12.25 4.25
N ILE A 191 13.14 -11.73 3.32
CA ILE A 191 13.64 -10.34 3.38
C ILE A 191 12.49 -9.33 3.35
N TRP A 192 11.43 -9.68 2.65
CA TRP A 192 10.20 -8.90 2.56
C TRP A 192 9.21 -9.16 3.69
N HIS A 193 9.53 -10.10 4.60
CA HIS A 193 8.66 -10.53 5.68
C HIS A 193 7.25 -10.93 5.22
N MET A 194 7.17 -11.60 4.07
CA MET A 194 5.91 -12.03 3.48
C MET A 194 5.34 -13.24 4.23
N ALA A 195 4.01 -13.28 4.36
CA ALA A 195 3.28 -14.36 4.99
C ALA A 195 3.40 -15.73 4.29
N SER A 196 4.09 -15.81 3.14
CA SER A 196 4.50 -17.08 2.52
C SER A 196 5.41 -17.90 3.44
N HIS A 197 6.20 -17.24 4.29
CA HIS A 197 6.93 -17.90 5.37
C HIS A 197 6.00 -17.99 6.59
N GLN A 198 5.81 -19.19 7.12
CA GLN A 198 4.97 -19.37 8.30
C GLN A 198 5.73 -18.92 9.55
N TYR A 199 5.41 -17.72 10.04
CA TYR A 199 6.02 -17.17 11.25
C TYR A 199 5.45 -17.75 12.54
N ASN A 200 4.28 -18.37 12.48
CA ASN A 200 3.62 -19.10 13.57
C ASN A 200 3.80 -20.62 13.42
N ASP A 201 5.02 -21.08 13.18
CA ASP A 201 5.39 -22.51 13.17
C ASP A 201 5.65 -23.01 14.61
N GLU A 202 5.83 -24.32 14.84
CA GLU A 202 6.01 -24.94 16.16
C GLU A 202 7.19 -24.36 16.98
N GLU A 203 8.22 -23.83 16.31
CA GLU A 203 9.33 -23.10 16.93
C GLU A 203 9.50 -21.72 16.30
N PRO A 204 8.67 -20.72 16.68
CA PRO A 204 8.66 -19.44 16.02
C PRO A 204 9.95 -18.66 16.30
N THR A 205 10.52 -18.09 15.25
CA THR A 205 11.69 -17.20 15.33
C THR A 205 11.33 -15.86 15.95
N ASN A 206 10.10 -15.42 15.76
CA ASN A 206 9.55 -14.20 16.33
C ASN A 206 9.13 -14.42 17.78
N LYS A 207 9.58 -13.53 18.67
CA LYS A 207 9.28 -13.60 20.11
C LYS A 207 7.78 -13.48 20.40
N VAL A 208 7.05 -12.66 19.65
CA VAL A 208 5.60 -12.44 19.87
C VAL A 208 4.83 -13.74 19.63
N TRP A 209 5.11 -14.43 18.53
CA TRP A 209 4.53 -15.74 18.25
C TRP A 209 4.94 -16.79 19.28
N ARG A 210 6.18 -16.73 19.80
CA ARG A 210 6.63 -17.62 20.88
C ARG A 210 5.85 -17.40 22.17
N SER A 211 5.75 -16.16 22.62
CA SER A 211 4.96 -15.80 23.81
C SER A 211 3.48 -16.20 23.66
N TYR A 212 2.93 -16.03 22.46
CA TYR A 212 1.57 -16.48 22.13
C TYR A 212 1.38 -18.00 22.25
N GLN A 213 2.36 -18.79 21.80
CA GLN A 213 2.31 -20.25 21.91
C GLN A 213 2.55 -20.74 23.34
N ASP A 214 3.49 -20.11 24.05
CA ASP A 214 3.83 -20.41 25.46
C ASP A 214 2.64 -20.12 26.41
N ALA A 215 1.83 -19.10 26.08
CA ALA A 215 0.59 -18.79 26.79
C ALA A 215 -0.47 -19.91 26.74
N GLY A 216 -0.43 -20.75 25.70
CA GLY A 216 -1.29 -21.92 25.58
C GLY A 216 -2.80 -21.62 25.72
N PRO A 217 -3.58 -22.45 26.43
CA PRO A 217 -5.00 -22.22 26.73
C PRO A 217 -5.26 -21.24 27.90
N ASP A 218 -4.23 -20.84 28.66
CA ASP A 218 -4.33 -19.91 29.81
C ASP A 218 -4.05 -18.46 29.35
N ARG A 219 -4.66 -18.07 28.22
CA ARG A 219 -4.40 -16.80 27.52
C ARG A 219 -4.68 -15.55 28.37
N ASP A 220 -5.55 -15.69 29.37
CA ASP A 220 -5.95 -14.60 30.26
C ASP A 220 -4.97 -14.35 31.43
N ALA A 221 -4.07 -15.30 31.74
CA ALA A 221 -3.22 -15.23 32.94
C ALA A 221 -1.93 -14.42 32.78
N LEU A 222 -1.44 -14.22 31.54
CA LEU A 222 -0.23 -13.45 31.24
C LEU A 222 -0.49 -11.94 31.04
N LEU A 223 -1.77 -11.53 30.98
CA LEU A 223 -2.16 -10.14 30.88
C LEU A 223 -2.09 -9.38 32.22
N ASP A 224 -1.86 -10.09 33.33
CA ASP A 224 -1.74 -9.53 34.68
C ASP A 224 -0.31 -9.04 35.03
N ASP A 225 0.71 -9.37 34.21
CA ASP A 225 2.05 -8.79 34.35
C ASP A 225 2.11 -7.43 33.59
N GLU A 226 2.14 -6.34 34.35
CA GLU A 226 2.03 -4.91 33.98
C GLU A 226 3.00 -4.36 32.89
N GLU A 227 3.75 -5.19 32.17
CA GLU A 227 4.66 -4.77 31.09
C GLU A 227 4.12 -5.03 29.66
N VAL A 228 2.97 -5.72 29.55
CA VAL A 228 2.31 -6.05 28.28
C VAL A 228 1.40 -4.90 27.86
N LEU A 229 1.57 -4.45 26.62
CA LEU A 229 0.99 -3.20 26.10
C LEU A 229 -0.55 -3.23 26.07
N PRO A 230 -1.28 -2.31 26.74
CA PRO A 230 -2.71 -2.15 26.55
C PRO A 230 -2.97 -1.25 25.33
N ILE A 231 -2.60 -1.69 24.12
CA ILE A 231 -2.92 -0.91 22.89
C ILE A 231 -4.44 -0.92 22.62
N MET A 232 -5.20 -1.84 23.21
CA MET A 232 -6.61 -2.06 22.88
C MET A 232 -7.62 -1.80 24.01
N MET A 233 -7.21 -1.28 25.18
CA MET A 233 -8.15 -1.09 26.32
C MET A 233 -8.90 0.26 26.32
N TYR A 234 -8.77 1.10 25.28
CA TYR A 234 -9.46 2.39 25.20
C TYR A 234 -10.00 2.70 23.80
N VAL A 235 -10.99 1.93 23.33
CA VAL A 235 -12.09 2.41 22.45
C VAL A 235 -13.38 1.67 22.77
#